data_AF-A0A3B0SGT5-F1
#
_entry.id   AF-A0A3B0SGT5-F1
#
_cell.length_a   1.000
_cell.length_b   1.000
_cell.length_c   1.000
_cell.angle_alpha   90.00
_cell.angle_beta   90.00
_cell.angle_gamma   90.00
#
_symmetry.space_group_name_H-M   'P 1'
#
loop_
_entity.id
_entity.type
_entity.pdbx_description
1 polymer ?
#
loop_
_entity_poly.entity_id
_entity_poly.type
_entity_poly.pdbx_seq_one_letter_code
_entity_poly.pdbx_strand_id
1 'polypeptide(L)' 'MIISDVGVFTINEGGATLMELAPDMTVEEVRSRTEANFKVAEGLA' A
#
# COMPACT_ATOMS: atom_id res chain seq x y z
N MET A 1 -6.49 -4.24 -8.50
CA MET A 1 -6.87 -3.57 -7.24
C MET A 1 -7.10 -4.65 -6.18
N ILE A 2 -6.45 -4.51 -5.03
CA ILE A 2 -6.47 -5.43 -3.89
C ILE A 2 -6.87 -4.59 -2.69
N ILE A 3 -7.94 -5.00 -2.02
CA ILE A 3 -8.40 -4.38 -0.78
C ILE A 3 -8.06 -5.35 0.33
N SER A 4 -7.30 -4.89 1.32
CA SER A 4 -6.93 -5.68 2.49
C SER A 4 -7.13 -4.87 3.76
N ASP A 5 -6.96 -5.54 4.89
CA ASP A 5 -7.02 -4.93 6.22
C ASP A 5 -6.01 -3.79 6.41
N VAL A 6 -4.88 -3.83 5.68
CA VAL A 6 -3.84 -2.80 5.79
C VAL A 6 -4.04 -1.63 4.81
N GLY A 7 -4.87 -1.78 3.78
CA GLY A 7 -5.14 -0.72 2.81
C GLY A 7 -5.51 -1.21 1.40
N VAL A 8 -5.62 -0.26 0.48
CA VAL A 8 -5.93 -0.50 -0.93
C VAL A 8 -4.66 -0.42 -1.76
N PHE A 9 -4.35 -1.51 -2.45
CA PHE A 9 -3.21 -1.62 -3.36
C PHE A 9 -3.68 -1.80 -4.80
N THR A 10 -2.96 -1.18 -5.71
CA THR A 10 -3.15 -1.36 -7.14
C THR A 10 -1.89 -1.96 -7.71
N ILE A 11 -1.99 -3.20 -8.21
CA ILE A 11 -0.91 -3.84 -8.96
C ILE A 11 -1.12 -3.51 -10.44
N ASN A 12 -0.09 -2.92 -11.04
CA ASN A 12 0.01 -2.67 -12.47
C ASN A 12 1.25 -3.38 -13.04
N GLU A 13 1.46 -3.31 -14.35
CA GLU A 13 2.62 -3.94 -15.02
C GLU A 13 3.99 -3.49 -14.45
N GLY A 14 4.05 -2.34 -13.77
CA GLY A 14 5.25 -1.79 -13.13
C GLY A 14 5.41 -2.06 -11.63
N GLY A 15 4.54 -2.86 -11.01
CA GLY A 15 4.61 -3.21 -9.58
C GLY A 15 3.36 -2.86 -8.77
N ALA A 16 3.47 -2.98 -7.45
CA ALA A 16 2.40 -2.65 -6.52
C ALA A 16 2.47 -1.17 -6.09
N THR A 17 1.32 -0.49 -6.10
CA THR A 17 1.17 0.88 -5.62
C THR A 17 0.10 0.92 -4.53
N LEU A 18 0.46 1.39 -3.35
CA LEU A 18 -0.46 1.67 -2.26
C LEU A 18 -1.19 2.99 -2.56
N MET A 19 -2.50 2.90 -2.74
CA MET A 19 -3.36 4.05 -3.05
C MET A 19 -4.02 4.64 -1.81
N GLU A 20 -4.44 3.77 -0.88
CA GLU A 20 -5.05 4.19 0.39
C GLU A 20 -4.53 3.31 1.52
N LEU A 21 -4.31 3.93 2.68
CA LEU A 21 -4.00 3.26 3.94
C LEU A 21 -5.28 3.09 4.75
N ALA A 22 -5.38 2.00 5.50
CA ALA A 22 -6.38 1.92 6.55
C ALA A 22 -6.12 3.02 7.60
N PRO A 23 -7.17 3.60 8.23
CA PRO A 23 -7.05 4.74 9.14
C PRO A 23 -6.16 4.47 10.37
N ASP A 24 -6.02 3.20 10.76
CA ASP A 24 -5.18 2.76 11.88
C ASP A 24 -3.82 2.16 11.43
N MET A 25 -3.44 2.32 10.16
CA MET A 25 -2.20 1.77 9.59
C MET A 25 -1.26 2.85 9.08
N THR A 26 0.03 2.64 9.32
CA THR A 26 1.11 3.50 8.79
C THR A 26 1.81 2.81 7.62
N VAL A 27 2.43 3.60 6.73
CA VAL A 27 3.23 3.07 5.61
C VAL A 27 4.31 2.09 6.08
N GLU A 28 4.96 2.38 7.22
CA GLU A 28 6.01 1.53 7.79
C GLU A 28 5.46 0.16 8.20
N GLU A 29 4.28 0.14 8.81
CA GLU A 29 3.62 -1.07 9.28
C GLU A 29 3.12 -1.92 8.11
N VAL A 30 2.59 -1.27 7.09
CA VAL A 30 2.24 -1.91 5.82
C VAL A 30 3.46 -2.49 5.14
N ARG A 31 4.60 -1.77 5.13
CA ARG A 31 5.87 -2.26 4.58
C ARG A 31 6.44 -3.42 5.39
N SER A 32 6.27 -3.43 6.71
CA SER A 32 6.71 -4.54 7.55
C SER A 32 5.84 -5.79 7.39
N ARG A 33 4.55 -5.63 7.10
CA ARG A 33 3.61 -6.74 6.86
C ARG A 33 3.61 -7.24 5.42
N THR A 34 4.14 -6.44 4.50
CA THR A 34 4.13 -6.74 3.07
C THR A 34 5.55 -6.98 2.59
N GLU A 35 5.91 -8.23 2.33
CA GLU A 35 7.23 -8.59 1.76
C GLU A 35 7.44 -8.07 0.33
N ALA A 36 6.36 -7.66 -0.35
CA ALA A 36 6.43 -7.06 -1.68
C ALA A 36 6.83 -5.59 -1.63
N ASN A 37 7.77 -5.19 -2.49
CA ASN A 37 8.17 -3.79 -2.60
C ASN A 37 7.07 -3.01 -3.33
N PHE A 38 6.43 -2.05 -2.65
CA PHE A 38 5.37 -1.21 -3.22
C PHE A 38 5.71 0.27 -3.16
N LYS A 39 5.16 1.04 -4.10
CA LYS A 39 5.22 2.51 -4.10
C LYS A 39 4.03 3.08 -3.35
N VAL A 40 4.23 4.18 -2.61
CA VAL A 40 3.13 4.93 -1.99
C VAL A 40 2.70 6.03 -2.95
N ALA A 41 1.40 6.17 -3.19
CA ALA A 41 0.88 7.26 -4.01
C ALA A 41 1.16 8.62 -3.36
N GLU A 42 1.52 9.64 -4.15
CA GLU A 42 1.93 10.98 -3.69
C GLU A 42 0.86 11.75 -2.88
N GLY A 43 -0.37 11.24 -2.79
CA GLY A 43 -1.45 11.83 -1.98
C GLY A 43 -1.50 11.37 -0.51
N LEU A 44 -0.60 10.48 -0.09
CA LEU A 44 -0.49 9.96 1.29
C LEU A 44 0.72 10.54 2.05
N ALA A 45 1.38 11.56 1.50
CA ALA A 45 2.58 12.21 2.05
C ALA A 45 2.25 13.44 2.92
#